data_AF-A0A2N2M965-F1
#
_entry.id   AF-A0A2N2M965-F1
#
_cell.length_a   1.000
_cell.length_b   1.000
_cell.length_c   1.000
_cell.angle_alpha   90.00
_cell.angle_beta   90.00
_cell.angle_gamma   90.00
#
_symmetry.space_group_name_H-M   'P 1'
#
loop_
_entity.id
_entity.type
_entity.pdbx_description
1 polymer ?
#
loop_
_entity_poly.entity_id
_entity_poly.type
_entity_poly.pdbx_seq_one_letter_code
_entity_poly.pdbx_strand_id
1 'polypeptide(L)'
;MEITKQTRILFILSLLGMGLVLLTRLVRPNLVDPLAWVGFVFGVMPNFGAGLALPGVFSTVISGYVKSQGREISPTNTIILATFISEAGLFGWEFLQYFFWKYPVDLFDLAATFVGGAIVLGLVLLGSRS
;
A
#
# COMPACT_ATOMS: atom_id res chain seq x y z
N MET A 1 -20.09 5.45 -14.66
CA MET A 1 -18.62 5.62 -14.76
C MET A 1 -18.06 4.27 -15.15
N GLU A 2 -17.53 4.11 -16.36
CA GLU A 2 -16.89 2.84 -16.73
C GLU A 2 -15.65 2.64 -15.87
N ILE A 3 -15.60 1.52 -15.13
CA ILE A 3 -14.44 1.19 -14.31
C ILE A 3 -13.39 0.58 -15.23
N THR A 4 -12.32 1.34 -15.49
CA THR A 4 -11.17 0.87 -16.25
C THR A 4 -10.55 -0.38 -15.61
N LYS A 5 -9.90 -1.22 -16.40
CA LYS A 5 -9.19 -2.41 -15.90
C LYS A 5 -8.20 -2.07 -14.78
N GLN A 6 -7.50 -0.95 -14.90
CA GLN A 6 -6.54 -0.46 -13.90
C GLN A 6 -7.22 -0.11 -12.57
N THR A 7 -8.35 0.60 -12.64
CA THR A 7 -9.12 0.96 -11.44
C THR A 7 -9.66 -0.30 -10.74
N ARG A 8 -10.05 -1.34 -11.49
CA ARG A 8 -10.45 -2.63 -10.90
C ARG A 8 -9.30 -3.33 -10.20
N ILE A 9 -8.13 -3.41 -10.86
CA ILE A 9 -6.93 -4.00 -10.27
C ILE A 9 -6.58 -3.28 -8.98
N LEU A 10 -6.51 -1.95 -9.00
CA LEU A 10 -6.17 -1.15 -7.83
C LEU A 10 -7.18 -1.36 -6.70
N PHE A 11 -8.47 -1.40 -7.00
CA PHE A 11 -9.51 -1.67 -6.00
C PHE A 11 -9.33 -3.04 -5.33
N ILE A 12 -9.09 -4.10 -6.13
CA ILE A 12 -8.84 -5.44 -5.62
C ILE A 12 -7.61 -5.47 -4.74
N LEU A 13 -6.48 -4.92 -5.21
CA LEU A 13 -5.25 -4.82 -4.42
C LEU A 13 -5.47 -4.04 -3.13
N SER A 14 -6.30 -3.01 -3.17
CA SER A 14 -6.58 -2.20 -1.98
C SER A 14 -7.37 -2.95 -0.93
N LEU A 15 -8.41 -3.66 -1.35
CA LEU A 15 -9.18 -4.54 -0.46
C LEU A 15 -8.32 -5.66 0.11
N LEU A 16 -7.48 -6.29 -0.71
CA LEU A 16 -6.56 -7.32 -0.26
C LEU A 16 -5.56 -6.76 0.77
N GLY A 17 -4.94 -5.62 0.48
CA GLY A 17 -4.00 -4.96 1.39
C GLY A 17 -4.62 -4.59 2.73
N MET A 18 -5.82 -3.98 2.72
CA MET A 18 -6.57 -3.68 3.94
C MET A 18 -6.95 -4.97 4.69
N GLY A 19 -7.31 -6.03 3.97
CA GLY A 19 -7.59 -7.35 4.54
C GLY A 19 -6.38 -7.95 5.25
N LEU A 20 -5.19 -7.83 4.69
CA LEU A 20 -3.94 -8.28 5.32
C LEU A 20 -3.60 -7.47 6.58
N VAL A 21 -3.77 -6.14 6.54
CA VAL A 21 -3.59 -5.29 7.72
C VAL A 21 -4.61 -5.66 8.82
N LEU A 22 -5.86 -5.91 8.46
CA LEU A 22 -6.87 -6.35 9.41
C LEU A 22 -6.56 -7.75 9.97
N LEU A 23 -6.14 -8.68 9.12
CA LEU A 23 -5.78 -10.04 9.51
C LEU A 23 -4.64 -10.02 10.54
N THR A 24 -3.60 -9.22 10.31
CA THR A 24 -2.49 -9.09 11.27
C THR A 24 -2.96 -8.51 12.59
N ARG A 25 -3.83 -7.49 12.58
CA ARG A 25 -4.44 -6.93 13.80
C ARG A 25 -5.26 -7.95 14.60
N LEU A 26 -5.96 -8.85 13.93
CA LEU A 26 -6.84 -9.84 14.57
C LEU A 26 -6.10 -11.11 15.01
N VAL A 27 -5.14 -11.58 14.21
CA VAL A 27 -4.48 -12.87 14.42
C VAL A 27 -3.21 -12.73 15.25
N ARG A 28 -2.35 -11.72 14.96
CA ARG A 28 -1.04 -11.58 15.60
C ARG A 28 -1.09 -11.55 17.14
N PRO A 29 -2.05 -10.87 17.80
CA PRO A 29 -2.13 -10.88 19.26
C PRO A 29 -2.46 -12.25 19.87
N ASN A 30 -3.02 -13.17 19.08
CA ASN A 30 -3.42 -14.51 19.51
C ASN A 30 -2.38 -15.58 19.16
N LEU A 31 -1.25 -15.21 18.54
CA LEU A 31 -0.15 -16.13 18.26
C LEU A 31 0.68 -16.35 19.53
N VAL A 32 0.53 -17.52 20.15
CA VAL A 32 1.37 -17.97 21.27
C VAL A 32 2.45 -18.89 20.72
N ASP A 33 3.72 -18.56 21.01
CA ASP A 33 4.92 -19.29 20.55
C ASP A 33 4.88 -19.73 19.07
N PRO A 34 4.65 -18.78 18.13
CA PRO A 34 4.59 -19.12 16.71
C PRO A 34 5.95 -19.64 16.22
N LEU A 35 5.92 -20.52 15.22
CA LEU A 35 7.12 -20.85 14.45
C LEU A 35 7.77 -19.55 13.93
N ALA A 36 9.10 -19.49 13.95
CA ALA A 36 9.84 -18.26 13.63
C ALA A 36 9.43 -17.62 12.28
N TRP A 37 9.19 -18.42 11.26
CA TRP A 37 8.75 -17.93 9.95
C TRP A 37 7.32 -17.35 9.98
N VAL A 38 6.43 -17.89 10.81
CA VAL A 38 5.07 -17.34 11.01
C VAL A 38 5.17 -15.99 11.69
N GLY A 39 5.96 -15.91 12.76
CA GLY A 39 6.22 -14.64 13.46
C GLY A 39 6.79 -13.58 12.53
N PHE A 40 7.76 -13.95 11.69
CA PHE A 40 8.33 -13.07 10.68
C PHE A 40 7.28 -12.57 9.66
N VAL A 41 6.50 -13.48 9.09
CA VAL A 41 5.45 -13.14 8.11
C VAL A 41 4.43 -12.17 8.72
N PHE A 42 3.94 -12.43 9.93
CA PHE A 42 3.03 -11.51 10.63
C PHE A 42 3.71 -10.22 11.13
N GLY A 43 5.04 -10.19 11.18
CA GLY A 43 5.86 -9.01 11.43
C GLY A 43 5.74 -8.02 10.27
N VAL A 44 6.03 -8.48 9.05
CA VAL A 44 6.14 -7.63 7.84
C VAL A 44 4.83 -7.45 7.06
N MET A 45 3.87 -8.36 7.24
CA MET A 45 2.58 -8.36 6.54
C MET A 45 1.77 -7.05 6.67
N PRO A 46 1.76 -6.34 7.81
CA PRO A 46 1.07 -5.05 7.88
C PRO A 46 1.64 -4.03 6.89
N ASN A 47 2.96 -3.96 6.74
CA ASN A 47 3.64 -3.02 5.85
C ASN A 47 3.49 -3.39 4.37
N PHE A 48 3.56 -4.68 4.05
CA PHE A 48 3.19 -5.18 2.72
C PHE A 48 1.73 -4.85 2.37
N GLY A 49 0.80 -5.11 3.29
CA GLY A 49 -0.62 -4.80 3.11
C GLY A 49 -0.88 -3.31 2.94
N ALA A 50 -0.20 -2.46 3.70
CA ALA A 50 -0.28 -1.01 3.55
C ALA A 50 0.24 -0.53 2.18
N GLY A 51 1.37 -1.08 1.71
CA GLY A 51 1.93 -0.79 0.38
C GLY A 51 0.98 -1.16 -0.77
N LEU A 52 0.16 -2.21 -0.60
CA LEU A 52 -0.90 -2.55 -1.56
C LEU A 52 -2.12 -1.63 -1.47
N ALA A 53 -2.48 -1.19 -0.25
CA ALA A 53 -3.74 -0.51 0.02
C ALA A 53 -3.75 0.99 -0.20
N LEU A 54 -2.72 1.66 0.33
CA LEU A 54 -2.68 3.11 0.34
C LEU A 54 -2.65 3.75 -1.07
N PRO A 55 -2.04 3.15 -2.12
CA PRO A 55 -2.15 3.70 -3.47
C PRO A 55 -3.60 3.86 -3.95
N GLY A 56 -4.52 2.95 -3.60
CA GLY A 56 -5.93 3.10 -3.95
C GLY A 56 -6.65 4.22 -3.20
N VAL A 57 -6.33 4.37 -1.92
CA VAL A 57 -6.84 5.48 -1.09
C VAL A 57 -6.37 6.82 -1.65
N PHE A 58 -5.06 6.97 -1.87
CA PHE A 58 -4.51 8.21 -2.42
C PHE A 58 -4.98 8.47 -3.85
N SER A 59 -5.12 7.44 -4.69
CA SER A 59 -5.66 7.61 -6.05
C SER A 59 -7.09 8.17 -6.01
N THR A 60 -7.90 7.76 -5.04
CA THR A 60 -9.26 8.27 -4.85
C THR A 60 -9.26 9.74 -4.43
N VAL A 61 -8.41 10.09 -3.46
CA VAL A 61 -8.25 11.48 -2.97
C VAL A 61 -7.75 12.40 -4.09
N ILE A 62 -6.70 11.98 -4.81
CA ILE A 62 -6.12 12.76 -5.92
C ILE A 62 -7.14 12.97 -7.03
N SER A 63 -7.84 11.90 -7.44
CA SER A 63 -8.88 12.00 -8.48
C SER A 63 -10.00 12.95 -8.06
N GLY A 64 -10.46 12.86 -6.81
CA GLY A 64 -11.47 13.75 -6.25
C GLY A 64 -11.02 15.21 -6.24
N TYR A 65 -9.78 15.46 -5.80
CA TYR A 65 -9.20 16.80 -5.80
C TYR A 65 -9.07 17.37 -7.21
N VAL A 66 -8.46 16.65 -8.16
CA VAL A 66 -8.29 17.11 -9.54
C VAL A 66 -9.63 17.41 -10.20
N LYS A 67 -10.63 16.54 -10.01
CA LYS A 67 -11.99 16.75 -10.52
C LYS A 67 -12.66 17.99 -9.94
N SER A 68 -12.45 18.29 -8.65
CA SER A 68 -12.99 19.50 -8.01
C SER A 68 -12.43 20.80 -8.62
N GLN A 69 -11.25 20.72 -9.26
CA GLN A 69 -10.62 21.84 -9.95
C GLN A 69 -11.02 21.94 -11.43
N GLY A 70 -11.97 21.12 -11.90
CA GLY A 70 -12.39 21.09 -13.31
C GLY A 70 -11.31 20.56 -14.26
N ARG A 71 -10.33 19.81 -13.73
CA ARG A 71 -9.22 19.22 -14.49
C ARG A 71 -9.43 17.72 -14.64
N GLU A 72 -8.72 17.15 -15.61
CA GLU A 72 -8.66 15.70 -15.83
C GLU A 72 -7.21 15.21 -15.69
N ILE A 73 -7.07 13.99 -15.18
CA ILE A 73 -5.79 13.29 -15.05
C ILE A 73 -6.01 11.83 -15.47
N SER A 74 -5.05 11.27 -16.21
CA SER A 74 -5.18 9.88 -16.65
C SER A 74 -5.15 8.94 -15.42
N PRO A 75 -5.96 7.86 -15.41
CA PRO A 75 -5.96 6.90 -14.31
C PRO A 75 -4.56 6.35 -14.01
N THR A 76 -3.77 6.03 -15.04
CA THR A 76 -2.39 5.57 -14.89
C THR A 76 -1.53 6.57 -14.12
N ASN A 77 -1.54 7.84 -14.50
CA ASN A 77 -0.70 8.86 -13.87
C ASN A 77 -1.13 9.12 -12.43
N THR A 78 -2.44 9.10 -12.17
CA THR A 78 -2.97 9.20 -10.81
C THR A 78 -2.48 8.06 -9.93
N ILE A 79 -2.52 6.82 -10.43
CA ILE A 79 -2.08 5.66 -9.67
C ILE A 79 -0.57 5.72 -9.42
N ILE A 80 0.24 6.08 -10.42
CA ILE A 80 1.69 6.24 -10.25
C ILE A 80 1.98 7.27 -9.16
N LEU A 81 1.36 8.45 -9.25
CA LEU A 81 1.53 9.51 -8.25
C LEU A 81 1.07 9.05 -6.86
N ALA A 82 -0.07 8.36 -6.78
CA ALA A 82 -0.61 7.82 -5.54
C ALA A 82 0.34 6.79 -4.90
N THR A 83 0.96 5.92 -5.70
CA THR A 83 1.95 4.96 -5.19
C THR A 83 3.17 5.69 -4.63
N PHE A 84 3.74 6.66 -5.35
CA PHE A 84 4.90 7.40 -4.82
C PHE A 84 4.59 8.17 -3.54
N ILE A 85 3.42 8.81 -3.45
CA ILE A 85 2.99 9.50 -2.23
C ILE A 85 2.82 8.49 -1.08
N SER A 86 2.22 7.34 -1.36
CA SER A 86 2.04 6.25 -0.39
C SER A 86 3.37 5.73 0.14
N GLU A 87 4.29 5.35 -0.74
CA GLU A 87 5.61 4.82 -0.40
C GLU A 87 6.42 5.85 0.41
N ALA A 88 6.45 7.10 -0.04
CA ALA A 88 7.12 8.18 0.69
C ALA A 88 6.51 8.38 2.10
N GLY A 89 5.19 8.29 2.22
CA GLY A 89 4.49 8.36 3.50
C GLY A 89 4.82 7.19 4.42
N LEU A 90 4.84 5.97 3.91
CA LEU A 90 5.15 4.76 4.68
C LEU A 90 6.61 4.71 5.11
N PHE A 91 7.55 5.03 4.22
CA PHE A 91 8.96 5.14 4.59
C PHE A 91 9.15 6.28 5.59
N GLY A 92 8.53 7.44 5.33
CA GLY A 92 8.53 8.56 6.25
C GLY A 92 8.05 8.16 7.64
N TRP A 93 6.99 7.36 7.72
CA TRP A 93 6.46 6.83 8.98
C TRP A 93 7.48 6.01 9.76
N GLU A 94 8.21 5.08 9.11
CA GLU A 94 9.29 4.32 9.74
C GLU A 94 10.39 5.22 10.30
N PHE A 95 10.80 6.25 9.55
CA PHE A 95 11.79 7.21 10.04
C PHE A 95 11.25 8.05 11.21
N LEU A 96 9.97 8.46 11.16
CA LEU A 96 9.34 9.19 12.27
C LEU A 96 9.30 8.34 13.54
N GLN A 97 9.01 7.04 13.43
CA GLN A 97 9.07 6.10 14.54
C GLN A 97 10.45 6.09 15.20
N TYR A 98 11.51 6.07 14.39
CA TYR A 98 12.88 6.16 14.88
C TYR A 98 13.18 7.49 15.59
N PHE A 99 12.80 8.62 14.99
CA PHE A 99 13.12 9.93 15.57
C PHE A 99 12.38 10.19 16.89
N PHE A 100 11.07 9.94 16.91
CA PHE A 100 10.19 10.31 18.02
C PHE A 100 10.07 9.22 19.11
N TRP A 101 10.14 7.94 18.75
CA TRP A 101 9.92 6.83 19.69
C TRP A 101 11.12 5.89 19.84
N LYS A 102 12.23 6.15 19.12
CA LYS A 102 13.46 5.33 19.16
C LYS A 102 13.24 3.88 18.75
N TYR A 103 12.18 3.58 18.01
CA TYR A 103 12.02 2.28 17.37
C TYR A 103 13.04 2.13 16.25
N PRO A 104 13.75 0.99 16.15
CA PRO A 104 14.70 0.78 15.07
C PRO A 104 13.97 0.77 13.73
N VAL A 105 14.59 1.35 12.70
CA VAL A 105 14.09 1.23 11.32
C VAL A 105 14.27 -0.23 10.88
N ASP A 106 13.15 -0.91 10.62
CA ASP A 106 13.18 -2.30 10.15
C ASP A 106 13.29 -2.34 8.62
N LEU A 107 14.42 -2.86 8.13
CA LEU A 107 14.66 -3.00 6.69
C LEU A 107 13.69 -3.97 6.02
N PHE A 108 13.18 -4.96 6.74
CA PHE A 108 12.19 -5.89 6.21
C PHE A 108 10.83 -5.22 6.04
N ASP A 109 10.48 -4.29 6.92
CA ASP A 109 9.26 -3.48 6.78
C ASP A 109 9.36 -2.54 5.58
N LEU A 110 10.49 -1.85 5.41
CA LEU A 110 10.75 -1.03 4.22
C LEU A 110 10.70 -1.86 2.92
N ALA A 111 11.32 -3.03 2.93
CA ALA A 111 11.29 -3.93 1.77
C ALA A 111 9.88 -4.44 1.48
N ALA A 112 9.12 -4.81 2.52
CA ALA A 112 7.75 -5.29 2.39
C ALA A 112 6.82 -4.22 1.80
N THR A 113 6.93 -2.98 2.30
CA THR A 113 6.23 -1.83 1.73
C THR A 113 6.59 -1.64 0.26
N PHE A 114 7.89 -1.58 -0.07
CA PHE A 114 8.35 -1.42 -1.45
C PHE A 114 7.80 -2.49 -2.39
N VAL A 115 7.81 -3.75 -1.96
CA VAL A 115 7.27 -4.86 -2.77
C VAL A 115 5.76 -4.69 -3.00
N GLY A 116 5.01 -4.22 -1.99
CA GLY A 116 3.60 -3.88 -2.15
C GLY A 116 3.37 -2.81 -3.23
N GLY A 117 4.07 -1.67 -3.14
CA GLY A 117 3.98 -0.61 -4.14
C GLY A 117 4.44 -1.04 -5.53
N ALA A 118 5.50 -1.86 -5.62
CA ALA A 118 6.01 -2.40 -6.87
C ALA A 118 4.99 -3.31 -7.57
N ILE A 119 4.24 -4.14 -6.80
CA ILE A 119 3.15 -4.97 -7.34
C ILE A 119 2.04 -4.09 -7.92
N VAL A 120 1.64 -3.03 -7.19
CA VAL A 120 0.62 -2.08 -7.67
C VAL A 120 1.04 -1.46 -9.01
N LEU A 121 2.26 -0.93 -9.09
CA LEU A 121 2.79 -0.34 -10.32
C LEU A 121 2.88 -1.35 -11.46
N GLY A 122 3.46 -2.52 -11.20
CA GLY A 122 3.64 -3.58 -12.19
C GLY A 122 2.32 -3.99 -12.83
N LEU A 123 1.29 -4.28 -12.01
CA LEU A 123 0.00 -4.73 -12.51
C LEU A 123 -0.79 -3.63 -13.22
N VAL A 124 -0.68 -2.37 -12.77
CA VAL A 124 -1.36 -1.23 -13.39
C VAL A 124 -0.74 -0.85 -14.74
N LEU A 125 0.59 -0.93 -14.85
CA LEU A 125 1.32 -0.69 -16.09
C LEU A 125 1.09 -1.82 -17.12
N LEU A 126 0.97 -3.07 -16.67
CA LEU A 126 0.56 -4.18 -17.55
C LEU A 126 -0.88 -3.99 -18.04
N GLY A 127 -1.78 -3.56 -17.16
CA GLY A 127 -3.17 -3.26 -17.51
C GLY A 127 -3.34 -2.05 -18.43
N SER A 128 -2.34 -1.18 -18.57
CA SER A 128 -2.38 -0.01 -19.44
C SER A 128 -2.00 -0.30 -20.89
N ARG A 129 -1.42 -1.47 -21.16
CA ARG A 129 -0.91 -1.89 -22.48
C ARG A 129 -1.89 -2.77 -23.26
N SER A 130 -3.00 -3.18 -22.63
CA SER A 130 -4.06 -4.03 -23.19
C SER A 130 -5.32 -3.23 -23.49
#